data_AF-A0A7W0WS87-F1
#
_entry.id   AF-A0A7W0WS87-F1
#
_cell.length_a   1.000
_cell.length_b   1.000
_cell.length_c   1.000
_cell.angle_alpha   90.00
_cell.angle_beta   90.00
_cell.angle_gamma   90.00
#
_symmetry.space_group_name_H-M   'P 1'
#
loop_
_entity.id
_entity.type
_entity.pdbx_description
1 polymer ?
#
loop_
_entity_poly.entity_id
_entity_poly.type
_entity_poly.pdbx_seq_one_letter_code
_entity_poly.pdbx_strand_id
1 'polypeptide(L)'
;MSANQANTSGQVTLRRDVRFNGVKVFSATMVADRDQLGEKVSAWMANHANLKVTDMVVTQSSDEAFHCIAITVFYWEDVDKRR
;
A
#
# COMPACT_ATOMS: atom_id res chain seq x y z
N MET A 1 35.63 -0.27 -3.35
CA MET A 1 34.35 0.43 -3.60
C MET A 1 33.40 -0.56 -4.29
N SER A 2 32.85 -1.52 -3.55
CA SER A 2 31.91 -2.51 -4.11
C SER A 2 30.51 -1.95 -4.03
N ALA A 3 29.91 -1.68 -5.18
CA ALA A 3 28.51 -1.33 -5.28
C ALA A 3 27.67 -2.53 -4.80
N ASN A 4 26.86 -2.31 -3.77
CA ASN A 4 25.84 -3.24 -3.28
C ASN A 4 24.85 -3.50 -4.43
N GLN A 5 25.07 -4.58 -5.18
CA GLN A 5 24.05 -5.17 -6.05
C GLN A 5 22.99 -5.80 -5.14
N ALA A 6 22.06 -4.99 -4.65
CA ALA A 6 20.84 -5.48 -4.03
C ALA A 6 20.03 -6.21 -5.11
N ASN A 7 20.12 -7.55 -5.07
CA ASN A 7 19.35 -8.48 -5.88
C ASN A 7 17.86 -8.13 -5.80
N THR A 8 17.34 -7.35 -6.75
CA THR A 8 15.89 -7.15 -6.91
C THR A 8 15.38 -8.27 -7.81
N SER A 9 15.42 -9.51 -7.31
CA SER A 9 14.74 -10.65 -7.93
C SER A 9 13.25 -10.57 -7.60
N GLY A 10 12.56 -9.55 -8.09
CA GLY A 10 11.12 -9.43 -7.99
C GLY A 10 10.46 -10.17 -9.14
N GLN A 11 9.55 -11.11 -8.85
CA GLN A 11 8.73 -11.72 -9.88
C GLN A 11 7.54 -10.79 -10.19
N VAL A 12 7.43 -10.33 -11.44
CA VAL A 12 6.27 -9.55 -11.89
C VAL A 12 5.06 -10.47 -11.96
N THR A 13 4.04 -10.19 -11.15
CA THR A 13 2.76 -10.90 -11.16
C THR A 13 1.68 -10.00 -11.78
N LEU A 14 1.16 -10.38 -12.94
CA LEU A 14 0.01 -9.70 -13.56
C LEU A 14 -1.30 -10.36 -13.09
N ARG A 15 -2.08 -9.64 -12.28
CA ARG A 15 -3.41 -10.08 -11.81
C ARG A 15 -4.52 -9.47 -12.66
N ARG A 16 -4.99 -10.23 -13.65
CA ARG A 16 -6.03 -9.76 -14.60
C ARG A 16 -7.42 -9.57 -13.96
N ASP A 17 -7.64 -10.22 -12.83
CA ASP A 17 -8.85 -10.18 -12.01
C ASP A 17 -8.92 -8.94 -11.11
N VAL A 18 -7.78 -8.30 -10.82
CA VAL A 18 -7.72 -7.09 -9.99
C VAL A 18 -7.72 -5.85 -10.88
N ARG A 19 -8.91 -5.27 -11.09
CA ARG A 19 -9.06 -3.96 -11.75
C ARG A 19 -9.08 -2.87 -10.68
N PHE A 20 -8.35 -1.78 -10.92
CA PHE A 20 -8.37 -0.59 -10.09
C PHE A 20 -8.18 0.64 -10.96
N ASN A 21 -8.63 1.80 -10.49
CA ASN A 21 -8.35 3.09 -11.13
C ASN A 21 -7.76 4.12 -10.14
N GLY A 22 -7.55 3.71 -8.89
CA GLY A 22 -6.90 4.51 -7.87
C GLY A 22 -6.10 3.66 -6.90
N VAL A 23 -5.13 4.30 -6.25
CA VAL A 23 -4.28 3.69 -5.23
C VAL A 23 -4.06 4.67 -4.08
N LYS A 24 -4.07 4.15 -2.86
CA LYS A 24 -3.70 4.88 -1.65
C LYS A 24 -2.61 4.11 -0.91
N VAL A 25 -1.48 4.76 -0.67
CA VAL A 25 -0.35 4.18 0.06
C VAL A 25 -0.28 4.80 1.44
N PHE A 26 -0.14 3.95 2.45
CA PHE A 26 0.16 4.32 3.83
C PHE A 26 1.48 3.68 4.19
N SER A 27 2.44 4.44 4.71
CA SER A 27 3.75 3.90 5.10
C SER A 27 4.24 4.48 6.42
N ALA A 28 4.94 3.67 7.19
CA ALA A 28 5.55 4.08 8.45
C ALA A 28 6.97 3.50 8.60
N THR A 29 7.90 4.36 9.02
CA THR A 29 9.31 4.01 9.31
C THR A 29 9.62 4.04 10.81
N MET A 30 8.87 4.83 11.59
CA MET A 30 8.97 4.89 13.05
C MET A 30 8.03 3.89 13.71
N VAL A 31 8.48 3.28 14.82
CA VAL A 31 7.74 2.24 15.54
C VAL A 31 6.34 2.72 15.95
N ALA A 32 6.24 3.89 16.58
CA ALA A 32 4.95 4.44 17.03
C ALA A 32 3.95 4.65 15.87
N ASP A 33 4.43 4.99 14.68
CA ASP A 33 3.57 5.16 13.50
C ASP A 33 3.13 3.83 12.88
N ARG A 34 3.88 2.73 13.09
CA ARG A 34 3.49 1.40 12.61
C ARG A 34 2.22 0.93 13.30
N ASP A 35 2.16 1.10 14.62
CA ASP A 35 1.03 0.64 15.44
C ASP A 35 -0.27 1.37 15.04
N GLN A 36 -0.15 2.62 14.58
CA GLN A 36 -1.28 3.42 14.13
C GLN A 36 -1.63 3.24 12.65
N LEU A 37 -0.80 2.53 11.87
CA LEU A 37 -0.96 2.49 10.41
C LEU A 37 -2.28 1.83 10.01
N GLY A 38 -2.65 0.74 10.70
CA GLY A 38 -3.94 0.06 10.49
C GLY A 38 -5.13 0.97 10.80
N GLU A 39 -5.10 1.70 11.91
CA GLU A 39 -6.14 2.66 12.27
C GLU A 39 -6.27 3.79 11.25
N LYS A 40 -5.15 4.30 10.75
CA LYS A 40 -5.13 5.32 9.67
C LYS A 40 -5.78 4.79 8.39
N VAL A 41 -5.52 3.54 8.02
CA VAL A 41 -6.16 2.87 6.86
C VAL A 41 -7.66 2.72 7.10
N SER A 42 -8.07 2.19 8.26
CA SER A 42 -9.48 1.99 8.62
C SER A 42 -10.27 3.30 8.63
N ALA A 43 -9.73 4.34 9.26
CA ALA A 43 -10.35 5.66 9.29
C ALA A 43 -10.47 6.26 7.88
N TRP A 44 -9.44 6.10 7.04
CA TRP A 44 -9.51 6.55 5.65
C TRP A 44 -10.58 5.79 4.86
N MET A 45 -10.67 4.46 4.98
CA MET A 45 -11.70 3.67 4.31
C MET A 45 -13.11 4.07 4.76
N ALA A 46 -13.32 4.30 6.06
CA ALA A 46 -14.60 4.77 6.59
C ALA A 46 -15.02 6.12 5.99
N ASN A 47 -14.07 7.05 5.85
CA ASN A 47 -14.31 8.37 5.24
C ASN A 47 -14.48 8.33 3.71
N HIS A 48 -14.18 7.21 3.06
CA HIS A 48 -14.25 7.04 1.61
C HIS A 48 -15.10 5.82 1.23
N ALA A 49 -16.26 5.67 1.86
CA ALA A 49 -17.19 4.56 1.63
C ALA A 49 -17.72 4.46 0.18
N ASN A 50 -17.55 5.51 -0.62
CA ASN A 50 -17.86 5.53 -2.05
C ASN A 50 -16.82 4.78 -2.91
N LEU A 51 -15.64 4.48 -2.36
CA LEU A 51 -14.58 3.73 -3.04
C LEU A 51 -14.78 2.23 -2.82
N LYS A 52 -14.68 1.45 -3.90
CA LYS A 52 -14.66 -0.01 -3.80
C LYS A 52 -13.22 -0.49 -3.70
N VAL A 53 -12.78 -0.93 -2.52
CA VAL A 53 -11.46 -1.57 -2.37
C VAL A 53 -11.42 -2.84 -3.21
N THR A 54 -10.40 -2.97 -4.06
CA THR A 54 -10.24 -4.12 -4.97
C THR A 54 -9.08 -5.00 -4.59
N ASP A 55 -8.07 -4.45 -3.91
CA ASP A 55 -6.93 -5.21 -3.40
C ASP A 55 -6.20 -4.45 -2.30
N MET A 56 -5.44 -5.18 -1.48
CA MET A 56 -4.56 -4.59 -0.47
C MET A 56 -3.26 -5.40 -0.38
N VAL A 57 -2.13 -4.69 -0.44
CA VAL A 57 -0.81 -5.30 -0.33
C VAL A 57 -0.07 -4.68 0.84
N VAL A 58 0.35 -5.53 1.77
CA VAL A 58 1.25 -5.14 2.86
C VAL A 58 2.67 -5.51 2.44
N THR A 59 3.55 -4.52 2.42
CA THR A 59 4.97 -4.70 2.14
C THR A 59 5.77 -4.32 3.37
N GLN A 60 6.71 -5.18 3.72
CA GLN A 60 7.69 -4.91 4.76
C GLN A 60 9.08 -4.88 4.12
N SER A 61 9.87 -3.90 4.52
CA SER A 61 11.29 -3.84 4.22
C SER A 61 12.01 -3.61 5.53
N SER A 62 12.99 -4.43 5.86
CA SER A 62 13.80 -4.26 7.07
C SER A 62 15.28 -4.39 6.72
N ASP A 63 16.07 -3.39 7.11
CA ASP A 63 17.51 -3.51 7.26
C ASP A 63 17.89 -3.46 8.76
N GLU A 64 19.19 -3.51 9.06
CA GLU A 64 19.72 -3.56 10.43
C GLU A 64 19.33 -2.32 11.27
N ALA A 65 18.97 -1.20 10.64
CA ALA A 65 18.67 0.07 11.31
C ALA A 65 17.23 0.56 11.11
N PHE A 66 16.54 0.14 10.05
CA PHE A 66 15.25 0.69 9.63
C PHE A 66 14.31 -0.41 9.16
N HIS A 67 13.14 -0.42 9.79
CA HIS A 67 12.02 -1.25 9.37
C HIS A 67 10.99 -0.29 8.77
N CYS A 68 10.48 -0.63 7.61
CA CYS A 68 9.43 0.09 6.90
C CYS A 68 8.27 -0.88 6.71
N ILE A 69 7.06 -0.42 7.02
CA ILE A 69 5.83 -1.10 6.63
C ILE A 69 5.03 -0.17 5.74
N ALA A 70 4.52 -0.69 4.62
CA ALA A 70 3.61 0.01 3.75
C ALA A 70 2.37 -0.84 3.47
N ILE A 71 1.20 -0.23 3.60
CA ILE A 71 -0.09 -0.77 3.22
C ILE A 71 -0.55 -0.02 1.98
N THR A 72 -0.58 -0.72 0.86
CA THR A 72 -1.05 -0.21 -0.43
C THR A 72 -2.48 -0.69 -0.65
N VAL A 73 -3.43 0.24 -0.72
CA VAL A 73 -4.84 -0.03 -0.95
C VAL A 73 -5.16 0.34 -2.39
N PHE A 74 -5.55 -0.65 -3.19
CA PHE A 74 -6.05 -0.44 -4.54
C PHE A 74 -7.57 -0.37 -4.52
N TYR A 75 -8.13 0.58 -5.26
CA TYR A 75 -9.57 0.78 -5.28
C TYR A 75 -10.09 1.16 -6.65
N TRP A 76 -11.40 0.98 -6.80
CA TRP A 76 -12.18 1.49 -7.90
C TRP A 76 -13.08 2.63 -7.42
N GLU A 77 -12.94 3.77 -8.05
CA GLU A 77 -13.80 4.93 -7.90
C GLU A 77 -14.73 5.04 -9.10
N ASP A 78 -16.03 5.10 -8.85
CA ASP A 78 -17.03 5.33 -9.89
C ASP A 78 -16.98 6.79 -10.33
N VAL A 79 -16.30 7.05 -11.45
CA VAL A 79 -16.06 8.41 -11.95
C VAL A 79 -17.36 9.11 -12.36
N ASP A 80 -18.37 8.34 -12.76
CA ASP A 80 -19.65 8.89 -13.20
C ASP A 80 -20.52 9.37 -12.04
N LYS A 81 -20.32 8.84 -10.83
CA LYS A 81 -21.03 9.26 -9.60
C LYS A 81 -20.47 10.52 -8.95
N ARG A 82 -19.40 11.12 -9.49
CA ARG A 82 -18.79 12.36 -8.99
C ARG A 82 -19.28 13.64 -9.68
N ARG A 83 -20.04 13.51 -10.77
CA ARG A 83 -20.69 14.62 -11.49
C ARG A 83 -22.06 14.91 -10.90
#